data_AF-A0A961Y3P6-F1
#
_entry.id   AF-A0A961Y3P6-F1
#
_cell.length_a   1.000
_cell.length_b   1.000
_cell.length_c   1.000
_cell.angle_alpha   90.00
_cell.angle_beta   90.00
_cell.angle_gamma   90.00
#
_symmetry.space_group_name_H-M   'P 1'
#
loop_
_entity.id
_entity.type
_entity.pdbx_description
1 polymer ?
#
loop_
_entity_poly.entity_id
_entity_poly.type
_entity_poly.pdbx_seq_one_letter_code
_entity_poly.pdbx_strand_id
1 'polypeptide(L)'
;LVPIPWFLAEIQGSVLGMLPNSLLTRDQVTLLKSDNVVSEAAIKEGRTLPGLGIMPQSTEVILPSYLWRFRPSGQFAQKSEA
;
A
#
# COMPACT_ATOMS: atom_id res chain seq x y z
N LEU A 1 14.06 -7.13 0.62
CA LEU A 1 13.43 -6.50 -0.57
C LEU A 1 14.47 -6.47 -1.68
N VAL A 2 14.06 -6.62 -2.94
CA VAL A 2 14.95 -6.53 -4.11
C VAL A 2 14.53 -5.32 -4.94
N PRO A 3 15.44 -4.39 -5.28
CA PRO A 3 15.08 -3.21 -6.07
C PRO A 3 14.74 -3.60 -7.51
N ILE A 4 13.61 -3.10 -8.01
CA ILE A 4 13.19 -3.29 -9.40
C ILE A 4 13.38 -1.96 -10.16
N PRO A 5 14.18 -1.94 -11.24
CA PRO A 5 14.26 -0.80 -12.15
C PRO A 5 12.87 -0.39 -12.69
N TRP A 6 12.62 0.92 -12.81
CA TRP A 6 11.30 1.44 -13.20
C TRP A 6 10.77 0.90 -14.52
N PHE A 7 11.64 0.70 -15.52
CA PHE A 7 11.19 0.16 -16.81
C PHE A 7 10.63 -1.27 -16.68
N LEU A 8 11.21 -2.10 -15.80
CA LEU A 8 10.71 -3.45 -15.54
C LEU A 8 9.37 -3.39 -14.82
N ALA A 9 9.23 -2.50 -13.84
CA ALA A 9 7.96 -2.29 -13.14
C ALA A 9 6.86 -1.82 -14.11
N GLU A 10 7.16 -0.93 -15.05
CA GLU A 10 6.20 -0.45 -16.05
C GLU A 10 5.74 -1.57 -17.00
N ILE A 11 6.67 -2.42 -17.47
CA ILE A 11 6.32 -3.59 -18.28
C ILE A 11 5.42 -4.53 -17.46
N GLN A 12 5.79 -4.81 -16.21
CA GLN A 12 5.00 -5.66 -15.32
C GLN A 12 3.59 -5.11 -15.11
N GLY A 13 3.45 -3.82 -14.77
CA GLY A 13 2.14 -3.19 -14.56
C GLY A 13 1.29 -3.09 -15.84
N SER A 14 1.92 -3.05 -17.02
CA SER A 14 1.19 -3.07 -18.29
C SER A 14 0.63 -4.45 -18.62
N VAL A 15 1.39 -5.51 -18.34
CA VAL A 15 0.96 -6.90 -18.57
C VAL A 15 -0.04 -7.35 -17.51
N LEU A 16 0.29 -7.20 -16.22
CA LEU A 16 -0.58 -7.60 -15.11
C LEU A 16 -1.85 -6.75 -15.04
N GLY A 17 -1.78 -5.52 -15.56
CA GLY A 17 -2.91 -4.59 -15.68
C GLY A 17 -4.06 -5.10 -16.54
N MET A 18 -3.78 -5.97 -17.52
CA MET A 18 -4.78 -6.48 -18.48
C MET A 18 -5.52 -7.73 -17.98
N LEU A 19 -5.11 -8.32 -16.87
CA LEU A 19 -5.72 -9.52 -16.32
C LEU A 19 -7.08 -9.19 -15.65
N PRO A 20 -8.06 -10.12 -15.67
CA PRO A 20 -9.20 -10.02 -14.77
C PRO A 20 -8.69 -10.05 -13.33
N ASN A 21 -9.17 -9.13 -12.47
CA ASN A 21 -8.60 -8.88 -11.14
C ASN A 21 -7.11 -8.51 -11.18
N SER A 22 -6.80 -7.43 -11.90
CA SER A 22 -5.45 -6.87 -12.04
C SER A 22 -4.68 -6.84 -10.71
N LEU A 23 -3.47 -7.41 -10.73
CA LEU A 23 -2.58 -7.48 -9.57
C LEU A 23 -1.74 -6.21 -9.39
N LEU A 24 -1.34 -5.59 -10.51
CA LEU A 24 -0.54 -4.37 -10.57
C LEU A 24 -0.84 -3.65 -11.88
N THR A 25 -1.14 -2.35 -11.83
CA THR A 25 -1.36 -1.53 -13.03
C THR A 25 -0.19 -0.61 -13.32
N ARG A 26 -0.08 -0.17 -14.58
CA ARG A 26 0.89 0.86 -14.98
C ARG A 26 0.73 2.18 -14.19
N ASP A 27 -0.50 2.55 -13.85
CA ASP A 27 -0.77 3.76 -13.08
C ASP A 27 -0.32 3.62 -11.63
N GLN A 28 -0.51 2.44 -11.02
CA GLN A 28 0.02 2.15 -9.69
C GLN A 28 1.55 2.24 -9.67
N VAL A 29 2.24 1.78 -10.72
CA VAL A 29 3.69 1.94 -10.85
C VAL A 29 4.06 3.42 -10.93
N THR A 30 3.30 4.23 -11.67
CA THR A 30 3.53 5.68 -11.74
C THR A 30 3.39 6.34 -10.36
N LEU A 31 2.36 5.98 -9.58
CA LEU A 31 2.17 6.50 -8.22
C LEU A 31 3.29 6.12 -7.26
N LEU A 32 3.93 4.96 -7.44
CA LEU A 32 5.05 4.52 -6.60
C LEU A 32 6.35 5.29 -6.87
N LYS A 33 6.47 6.03 -7.97
CA LYS A 33 7.66 6.81 -8.30
C LYS A 33 7.84 8.06 -7.45
N SER A 34 6.78 8.51 -6.78
CA SER A 34 6.74 9.74 -6.00
C SER A 34 6.13 9.51 -4.63
N ASP A 35 6.75 10.07 -3.60
CA ASP A 35 6.22 9.97 -2.25
C ASP A 35 4.97 10.84 -2.05
N ASN A 36 3.94 10.25 -1.45
CA ASN A 36 2.71 10.95 -1.07
C ASN A 36 2.87 11.61 0.32
N VAL A 37 3.83 12.53 0.44
CA VAL A 37 4.06 13.30 1.67
C VAL A 37 3.35 14.63 1.59
N VAL A 38 2.63 15.00 2.65
CA VAL A 38 1.93 16.28 2.73
C VAL A 38 2.94 17.42 2.69
N SER A 39 2.70 18.43 1.85
CA SER A 39 3.60 19.56 1.70
C SER A 39 3.56 20.52 2.90
N GLU A 40 4.66 21.23 3.14
CA GLU A 40 4.75 22.28 4.17
C GLU A 40 3.70 23.38 3.97
N ALA A 41 3.39 23.74 2.72
CA ALA A 41 2.35 24.72 2.42
C ALA A 41 0.97 24.23 2.88
N ALA A 42 0.63 22.96 2.58
CA ALA A 42 -0.63 22.36 3.01
C ALA A 42 -0.74 22.26 4.54
N ILE A 43 0.37 21.97 5.23
CA ILE A 43 0.43 21.97 6.69
C ILE A 43 0.11 23.37 7.24
N LYS A 44 0.76 24.42 6.72
CA LYS A 44 0.55 25.81 7.15
C LYS A 44 -0.87 26.30 6.92
N GLU A 45 -1.51 25.86 5.83
CA GLU A 45 -2.89 26.20 5.48
C GLU A 45 -3.93 25.34 6.23
N GLY A 46 -3.51 24.43 7.11
CA GLY A 46 -4.43 23.55 7.84
C GLY A 46 -5.10 22.48 6.96
N ARG A 47 -4.53 22.16 5.79
CA ARG A 47 -5.04 21.13 4.87
C ARG A 47 -4.54 19.73 5.27
N THR A 48 -4.76 19.35 6.52
CA THR A 48 -4.33 18.08 7.12
C THR A 48 -5.46 17.44 7.92
N LEU A 49 -5.33 16.17 8.33
CA LEU A 49 -6.33 15.54 9.20
C LEU A 49 -6.57 16.35 10.50
N PRO A 50 -5.54 16.81 11.25
CA PRO A 50 -5.75 17.69 12.39
C PRO A 50 -6.40 19.03 12.03
N GLY A 51 -6.05 19.61 10.88
CA GLY A 51 -6.67 20.86 10.43
C GLY A 51 -8.15 20.73 10.08
N LEU A 52 -8.61 19.51 9.76
CA LEU A 52 -10.03 19.16 9.62
C LEU A 52 -10.70 18.74 10.94
N GLY A 53 -9.99 18.81 12.07
CA GLY A 53 -10.49 18.36 13.38
C GLY A 53 -10.50 16.84 13.55
N ILE A 54 -9.79 16.09 12.71
CA ILE A 54 -9.70 14.62 12.77
C ILE A 54 -8.40 14.23 13.48
N MET A 55 -8.52 13.46 14.56
CA MET A 55 -7.36 12.89 15.25
C MET A 55 -6.86 11.64 14.48
N PRO A 56 -5.63 11.65 13.93
CA PRO A 56 -5.11 10.50 13.21
C PRO A 56 -4.85 9.32 14.16
N GLN A 57 -5.15 8.11 13.71
CA GLN A 57 -4.78 6.87 14.39
C GLN A 57 -3.60 6.21 13.68
N SER A 58 -2.68 5.65 14.46
CA SER A 58 -1.54 4.92 13.90
C SER A 58 -2.01 3.67 13.16
N THR A 59 -1.48 3.47 11.95
CA THR A 59 -1.74 2.27 11.16
C THR A 59 -1.24 1.01 11.88
N GLU A 60 -0.14 1.09 12.62
CA GLU A 60 0.44 -0.05 13.36
C GLU A 60 -0.52 -0.65 14.40
N VAL A 61 -1.38 0.18 14.98
CA VAL A 61 -2.40 -0.25 15.95
C VAL A 61 -3.57 -0.95 15.25
N ILE A 62 -3.92 -0.51 14.05
CA ILE A 62 -5.12 -0.93 13.33
C ILE A 62 -4.85 -2.14 12.42
N LEU A 63 -3.73 -2.17 11.70
CA LEU A 63 -3.36 -3.24 10.76
C LEU A 63 -3.50 -4.67 11.34
N PRO A 64 -3.10 -4.96 12.60
CA PRO A 64 -3.27 -6.28 13.20
C PRO A 64 -4.71 -6.79 13.23
N SER A 65 -5.71 -5.90 13.31
CA SER A 65 -7.12 -6.29 13.43
C SER A 65 -7.64 -7.04 12.20
N TYR A 66 -7.08 -6.79 11.00
CA TYR A 66 -7.54 -7.41 9.75
C TYR A 66 -6.45 -8.11 8.93
N LEU A 67 -5.18 -7.75 9.09
CA LEU A 67 -4.08 -8.46 8.43
C LEU A 67 -3.69 -9.78 9.14
N TRP A 68 -4.29 -10.08 10.30
CA TRP A 68 -4.01 -11.32 11.05
C TRP A 68 -4.13 -12.57 10.17
N ARG A 69 -5.09 -12.59 9.23
CA ARG A 69 -5.36 -13.73 8.34
C ARG A 69 -4.19 -14.11 7.44
N PHE A 70 -3.33 -13.14 7.11
CA PHE A 70 -2.17 -13.31 6.24
C PHE A 70 -0.87 -13.57 7.02
N ARG A 71 -0.92 -13.62 8.35
CA ARG A 71 0.24 -14.00 9.18
C ARG A 71 0.54 -15.49 9.02
N PRO A 72 1.78 -15.95 9.26
CA PRO A 72 2.16 -17.37 9.13
C PRO A 72 1.29 -18.34 9.93
N SER A 73 0.80 -17.93 11.11
CA SER A 73 -0.12 -18.70 11.96
C SER A 73 -1.58 -18.20 11.86
N GLY A 74 -1.91 -17.46 10.80
CA GLY A 74 -3.22 -16.86 10.57
C GLY A 74 -4.24 -17.86 10.02
N GLN A 75 -5.40 -17.34 9.61
CA GLN A 75 -6.52 -18.12 9.08
C GLN A 75 -6.15 -19.05 7.92
N PHE A 76 -5.14 -18.67 7.13
CA PHE A 76 -4.66 -19.44 5.96
C PHE A 76 -3.39 -20.24 6.23
N ALA A 77 -2.97 -20.39 7.50
CA ALA A 77 -1.87 -21.28 7.85
C ALA A 77 -2.21 -22.71 7.40
N GLN A 78 -1.32 -23.34 6.63
CA GLN A 78 -1.47 -24.74 6.28
C GLN A 78 -1.50 -25.57 7.57
N LYS A 79 -2.50 -26.44 7.70
CA LYS A 79 -2.44 -27.49 8.72
C LYS A 79 -1.28 -28.39 8.32
N SER A 80 -0.24 -28.46 9.15
CA SER A 80 0.74 -29.54 9.03
C SER A 80 -0.04 -30.85 9.13
N GLU A 81 -0.04 -31.66 8.07
CA GLU A 81 -0.43 -33.06 8.20
C GLU A 81 0.52 -33.71 9.20
N ALA A 82 -0.05 -34.52 10.11
CA ALA A 82 0.66 -35.24 11.16
C ALA A 82 1.07 -36.63 10.68
#